data_AF-A0A7M2SWU2-F1
#
_entry.id   AF-A0A7M2SWU2-F1
#
_cell.length_a   1.000
_cell.length_b   1.000
_cell.length_c   1.000
_cell.angle_alpha   90.00
_cell.angle_beta   90.00
_cell.angle_gamma   90.00
#
_symmetry.space_group_name_H-M   'P 1'
#
loop_
_entity.id
_entity.type
_entity.pdbx_description
1 polymer ?
#
loop_
_entity_poly.entity_id
_entity_poly.type
_entity_poly.pdbx_seq_one_letter_code
_entity_poly.pdbx_strand_id
1 'polypeptide(L)' 'MARGGSNVLLSFETIAERMEVTKRTVLDNYRNWDIPVVRVSDRILRVRERDFEAWIEARME' A
#
# COMPACT_ATOMS: atom_id res chain seq x y z
N MET A 1 20.36 -2.01 2.49
CA MET A 1 20.25 -1.55 1.09
C MET A 1 18.84 -1.02 0.90
N ALA A 2 18.67 0.28 0.61
CA ALA A 2 17.35 0.79 0.28
C ALA A 2 16.96 0.18 -1.07
N ARG A 3 15.97 -0.73 -1.09
CA ARG A 3 15.37 -1.19 -2.36
C ARG A 3 14.92 0.08 -3.09
N GLY A 4 15.56 0.37 -4.22
CA GLY A 4 15.45 1.62 -4.97
C GLY A 4 14.12 1.75 -5.69
N GLY A 5 13.01 1.64 -4.96
CA GLY A 5 11.67 1.83 -5.50
C GLY A 5 11.24 3.30 -5.46
N SER A 6 10.18 3.57 -6.21
CA SER A 6 9.55 4.88 -6.31
C SER A 6 8.98 5.35 -4.96
N ASN A 7 9.15 6.65 -4.65
CA ASN A 7 8.55 7.29 -3.48
C ASN A 7 7.12 7.82 -3.76
N VAL A 8 6.52 7.45 -4.89
CA VAL A 8 5.14 7.83 -5.22
C VAL A 8 4.19 7.32 -4.13
N LEU A 9 3.25 8.18 -3.74
CA LEU A 9 2.26 7.88 -2.70
C LEU A 9 0.96 7.35 -3.32
N LEU A 10 0.81 6.04 -3.29
CA LEU A 10 -0.36 5.33 -3.78
C LEU A 10 -1.58 5.58 -2.90
N SER A 11 -2.71 5.84 -3.54
CA SER A 11 -4.02 5.84 -2.87
C SER A 11 -4.48 4.40 -2.61
N PHE A 12 -5.39 4.21 -1.66
CA PHE A 12 -6.04 2.90 -1.48
C PHE A 12 -6.90 2.47 -2.67
N GLU A 13 -7.31 3.41 -3.53
CA GLU A 13 -7.99 3.10 -4.79
C GLU A 13 -7.01 2.46 -5.77
N THR A 14 -5.85 3.08 -5.96
CA THR A 14 -4.77 2.54 -6.79
C THR A 14 -4.26 1.18 -6.30
N ILE A 15 -4.17 0.99 -4.98
CA ILE A 15 -3.81 -0.31 -4.40
C ILE A 15 -4.89 -1.35 -4.72
N ALA A 16 -6.16 -0.99 -4.59
CA ALA A 16 -7.27 -1.89 -4.88
C ALA A 16 -7.27 -2.31 -6.36
N GLU A 17 -7.04 -1.37 -7.27
CA GLU A 17 -6.88 -1.64 -8.70
C GLU A 17 -5.72 -2.62 -8.97
N ARG A 18 -4.54 -2.38 -8.38
CA ARG A 18 -3.36 -3.26 -8.55
C ARG A 18 -3.54 -4.65 -7.96
N MET A 19 -4.31 -4.77 -6.89
CA MET A 19 -4.61 -6.04 -6.24
C MET A 19 -5.85 -6.74 -6.83
N GLU A 20 -6.52 -6.12 -7.82
CA GLU A 20 -7.76 -6.61 -8.42
C GLU A 20 -8.87 -6.87 -7.38
N VAL A 21 -8.92 -6.04 -6.32
CA VAL A 21 -9.94 -6.10 -5.27
C VAL A 21 -10.70 -4.78 -5.16
N THR A 22 -11.76 -4.75 -4.37
CA THR A 22 -12.47 -3.49 -4.10
C THR A 22 -11.69 -2.60 -3.12
N LYS A 23 -11.84 -1.28 -3.26
CA LYS A 23 -11.35 -0.30 -2.29
C LYS A 23 -11.84 -0.57 -0.87
N ARG A 24 -13.07 -1.10 -0.72
CA ARG A 24 -13.63 -1.48 0.59
C ARG A 24 -12.83 -2.61 1.22
N THR A 25 -12.43 -3.61 0.43
CA THR A 25 -11.56 -4.71 0.88
C THR A 25 -10.23 -4.18 1.41
N VAL A 26 -9.59 -3.26 0.69
CA VAL A 26 -8.33 -2.63 1.16
C VAL A 26 -8.57 -1.85 2.45
N LEU A 27 -9.61 -1.01 2.51
CA LEU A 27 -9.92 -0.21 3.70
C LEU A 27 -10.23 -1.05 4.94
N ASP A 28 -10.84 -2.21 4.76
CA ASP A 28 -11.20 -3.11 5.86
C ASP A 28 -9.97 -3.86 6.40
N ASN A 29 -9.02 -4.18 5.51
CA ASN A 29 -7.94 -5.10 5.84
C ASN A 29 -6.55 -4.45 5.96
N TYR A 30 -6.32 -3.22 5.46
CA TYR A 30 -4.96 -2.63 5.42
C TYR A 30 -4.27 -2.61 6.79
N ARG A 31 -5.04 -2.43 7.87
CA ARG A 31 -4.50 -2.44 9.24
C ARG A 31 -4.00 -3.82 9.67
N ASN A 32 -4.69 -4.88 9.24
CA ASN A 32 -4.33 -6.26 9.56
C ASN A 32 -3.24 -6.80 8.63
N TRP A 33 -3.03 -6.14 7.50
CA TRP A 33 -2.07 -6.54 6.49
C TRP A 33 -0.62 -6.16 6.79
N ASP A 34 -0.39 -5.36 7.82
CA ASP A 34 0.92 -4.82 8.18
C ASP A 34 1.59 -4.05 7.02
N ILE A 35 0.78 -3.49 6.12
CA ILE A 35 1.29 -2.68 5.01
C ILE A 35 1.71 -1.29 5.53
N PRO A 36 2.92 -0.80 5.20
CA PRO A 36 3.37 0.51 5.69
C PRO A 36 2.53 1.66 5.13
N VAL A 37 1.78 2.32 6.00
CA VAL A 37 0.97 3.50 5.65
C VAL A 37 1.66 4.80 6.08
N VAL A 38 1.57 5.80 5.22
CA VAL A 38 2.02 7.17 5.46
C VAL A 38 0.79 8.06 5.62
N ARG A 39 0.71 8.75 6.76
CA ARG A 39 -0.30 9.79 6.99
C ARG A 39 0.15 11.09 6.32
N VAL A 40 -0.58 11.52 5.30
CA VAL A 40 -0.31 12.78 4.57
C VAL A 40 -1.09 13.95 5.17
N SER A 41 -2.29 13.67 5.71
CA SER A 41 -3.13 14.62 6.44
C SER A 41 -4.02 13.87 7.42
N ASP A 42 -4.81 14.59 8.23
CA ASP A 42 -5.74 14.00 9.21
C ASP A 42 -6.58 12.84 8.65
N ARG A 43 -7.09 13.00 7.42
CA ARG A 43 -7.99 12.02 6.76
C ARG A 43 -7.37 11.30 5.57
N ILE A 44 -6.11 11.56 5.23
CA ILE A 44 -5.49 11.03 4.02
C ILE A 44 -4.33 10.12 4.40
N LEU A 45 -4.54 8.82 4.19
CA LEU A 45 -3.51 7.78 4.26
C LEU A 45 -3.09 7.39 2.84
N ARG A 46 -1.80 7.11 2.69
CA ARG A 46 -1.18 6.64 1.45
C ARG A 46 -0.21 5.51 1.75
N VAL A 47 0.21 4.79 0.72
CA VAL A 47 1.29 3.81 0.82
C VAL A 47 2.36 4.23 -0.16
N ARG A 48 3.64 4.17 0.22
CA ARG A 48 4.72 4.41 -0.75
C ARG A 48 4.75 3.23 -1.71
N GLU A 49 4.89 3.50 -3.00
CA GLU A 49 4.95 2.48 -4.03
C GLU A 49 5.97 1.39 -3.71
N ARG A 50 7.20 1.76 -3.35
CA ARG A 50 8.23 0.80 -2.94
C ARG A 50 7.84 -0.10 -1.76
N ASP A 51 7.07 0.44 -0.80
CA ASP A 51 6.69 -0.29 0.42
C ASP A 51 5.56 -1.27 0.07
N PHE A 52 4.66 -0.88 -0.83
CA PHE A 52 3.65 -1.78 -1.40
C PHE A 52 4.28 -2.90 -2.22
N GLU A 53 5.23 -2.58 -3.11
CA GLU A 53 5.93 -3.58 -3.92
C GLU A 53 6.69 -4.59 -3.07
N ALA A 54 7.45 -4.11 -2.07
CA ALA A 54 8.17 -4.99 -1.15
C ALA A 54 7.23 -5.87 -0.32
N TRP A 55 6.06 -5.35 0.05
CA TRP A 55 5.03 -6.08 0.80
C TRP A 55 4.33 -7.15 -0.05
N ILE A 56 4.07 -6.89 -1.34
CA ILE A 56 3.57 -7.91 -2.28
C ILE A 56 4.62 -9.01 -2.47
N GLU A 57 5.87 -8.63 -2.72
CA GLU A 57 6.98 -9.55 -2.94
C GLU A 57 7.13 -10.52 -1.77
N ALA A 58 7.14 -10.00 -0.53
CA ALA A 58 7.26 -10.80 0.69
C ALA A 58 6.09 -11.78 0.94
N ARG A 59 4.99 -11.70 0.18
CA ARG A 59 3.83 -12.60 0.28
C ARG A 59 3.76 -13.64 -0.83
N MET A 60 4.55 -13.46 -1.89
CA MET A 60 4.64 -14.42 -2.99
C MET A 60 5.75 -15.44 -2.80
N GLU A 61 6.63 -15.23 -1.80
CA GLU A 61 7.62 -16.21 -1.30
C GLU A 61 7.02 -17.09 -0.19
#